data_AF-A0A5S4ENL5-F1
#
_entry.id   AF-A0A5S4ENL5-F1
#
_cell.length_a   1.000
_cell.length_b   1.000
_cell.length_c   1.000
_cell.angle_alpha   90.00
_cell.angle_beta   90.00
_cell.angle_gamma   90.00
#
_symmetry.space_group_name_H-M   'P 1'
#
loop_
_entity.id
_entity.type
_entity.pdbx_description
1 polymer ?
#
loop_
_entity_poly.entity_id
_entity_poly.type
_entity_poly.pdbx_seq_one_letter_code
_entity_poly.pdbx_strand_id
1 'polypeptide(L)' 'MAFLPVLWVFAIFLSSLWATGIGCVWLLGRVWYARAYACDPKTRGKGFLVSMLAFGALALGGAWGVLRGLLV' A
#
# COMPACT_ATOMS: atom_id res chain seq x y z
N MET A 1 -3.06 1.12 -10.30
CA MET A 1 -3.69 -0.09 -10.88
C MET A 1 -3.59 -1.28 -9.92
N ALA A 2 -2.40 -1.68 -9.46
CA ALA A 2 -2.27 -2.87 -8.59
C ALA A 2 -2.64 -2.69 -7.09
N PHE A 3 -2.84 -1.47 -6.59
CA PHE A 3 -3.06 -1.24 -5.15
C PHE A 3 -4.32 -1.94 -4.60
N LEU A 4 -5.47 -1.75 -5.23
CA LEU A 4 -6.73 -2.30 -4.74
C LEU A 4 -6.70 -3.83 -4.65
N PRO A 5 -6.33 -4.58 -5.72
CA PRO A 5 -6.21 -6.03 -5.62
C PRO A 5 -5.29 -6.50 -4.50
N VAL A 6 -4.13 -5.86 -4.35
CA VAL A 6 -3.14 -6.21 -3.32
C VAL A 6 -3.68 -5.94 -1.91
N LEU A 7 -4.39 -4.82 -1.71
CA LEU A 7 -5.04 -4.50 -0.45
C LEU A 7 -6.11 -5.55 -0.09
N TRP A 8 -6.95 -5.95 -1.05
CA TRP A 8 -7.98 -6.96 -0.82
C TRP A 8 -7.39 -8.33 -0.48
N VAL A 9 -6.33 -8.75 -1.19
CA VAL A 9 -5.63 -10.00 -0.86
C VAL A 9 -5.09 -9.97 0.56
N PHE A 10 -4.42 -8.88 0.97
CA PHE A 10 -3.96 -8.74 2.36
C PHE A 10 -5.14 -8.79 3.36
N ALA A 11 -6.24 -8.10 3.06
CA ALA A 11 -7.40 -8.02 3.96
C ALA A 11 -8.05 -9.40 4.20
N ILE A 12 -8.15 -10.21 3.15
CA ILE A 12 -8.78 -11.54 3.20
C ILE A 12 -7.86 -12.56 3.85
N PHE A 13 -6.58 -12.58 3.47
CA PHE A 13 -5.67 -13.66 3.85
C PHE A 13 -4.81 -13.37 5.09
N LEU A 14 -4.74 -12.11 5.54
CA LEU A 14 -3.93 -11.74 6.69
C LEU A 14 -4.69 -10.94 7.75
N SER A 15 -5.21 -9.75 7.42
CA SER A 15 -6.00 -8.95 8.37
C SER A 15 -6.65 -7.73 7.71
N SER A 16 -7.96 -7.56 7.89
CA SER A 16 -8.71 -6.38 7.42
C SER A 16 -8.33 -5.08 8.16
N LEU A 17 -8.05 -5.14 9.47
CA LEU A 17 -7.66 -3.97 10.26
C LEU A 17 -6.31 -3.40 9.77
N TRP A 18 -5.31 -4.25 9.59
CA TRP A 18 -4.00 -3.85 9.09
C TRP A 18 -4.06 -3.43 7.61
N ALA A 19 -4.87 -4.08 6.78
CA ALA A 19 -5.10 -3.64 5.40
C ALA A 19 -5.63 -2.21 5.35
N THR A 20 -6.59 -1.89 6.22
CA THR A 20 -7.18 -0.54 6.32
C THR A 20 -6.13 0.48 6.76
N GLY A 21 -5.39 0.19 7.83
CA GLY A 21 -4.35 1.09 8.34
C GLY A 21 -3.26 1.39 7.31
N ILE A 22 -2.68 0.36 6.70
CA ILE A 22 -1.62 0.52 5.69
C ILE A 22 -2.19 1.15 4.41
N GLY A 23 -3.43 0.81 4.04
CA GLY A 23 -4.14 1.45 2.92
C GLY A 23 -4.34 2.95 3.12
N CYS A 24 -4.66 3.40 4.33
CA CYS A 24 -4.73 4.82 4.67
C CYS A 24 -3.37 5.50 4.51
N VAL A 25 -2.27 4.87 4.96
CA VAL A 25 -0.91 5.40 4.79
C VAL A 25 -0.55 5.55 3.30
N TRP A 26 -0.92 4.56 2.48
CA TRP A 26 -0.75 4.65 1.03
C TRP A 26 -1.50 5.84 0.43
N LEU A 27 -2.76 6.04 0.85
CA LEU A 27 -3.59 7.15 0.37
C LEU A 27 -3.00 8.51 0.76
N LEU A 28 -2.54 8.67 2.00
CA LEU A 28 -1.85 9.89 2.45
C LEU A 28 -0.58 10.15 1.63
N GLY A 29 0.20 9.11 1.32
CA GLY A 29 1.35 9.21 0.42
C GLY A 29 0.97 9.71 -0.98
N ARG A 30 -0.19 9.29 -1.52
CA ARG A 30 -0.70 9.75 -2.82
C ARG A 30 -1.17 11.20 -2.79
N VAL A 31 -1.85 11.62 -1.74
CA VAL A 31 -2.24 13.02 -1.55
C VAL A 31 -1.01 13.91 -1.47
N TRP A 32 0.01 13.48 -0.70
CA TRP A 32 1.28 14.20 -0.63
C TRP A 32 1.98 14.24 -1.99
N TYR A 33 2.08 13.11 -2.70
CA TYR A 33 2.66 13.07 -4.04
C TYR A 33 1.97 14.06 -4.98
N ALA A 34 0.63 14.10 -5.00
CA ALA A 34 -0.13 14.99 -5.87
C ALA A 34 0.09 16.46 -5.52
N ARG A 35 0.04 16.82 -4.22
CA ARG A 35 0.36 18.17 -3.73
C ARG A 35 1.78 18.60 -4.11
N ALA A 36 2.76 17.74 -3.85
CA ALA A 36 4.17 18.00 -4.14
C ALA A 36 4.38 18.19 -5.65
N TYR A 37 3.76 17.34 -6.48
CA TYR A 37 3.84 17.44 -7.93
C TYR A 37 3.26 18.76 -8.47
N ALA A 38 2.14 19.22 -7.90
CA ALA A 38 1.48 20.45 -8.31
C ALA A 38 2.29 21.70 -7.92
N CYS A 39 2.98 21.68 -6.78
CA CYS A 39 3.80 22.81 -6.31
C CYS A 39 5.21 22.83 -6.92
N ASP A 40 5.95 21.74 -6.80
CA ASP A 40 7.29 21.56 -7.38
C ASP A 40 7.49 20.10 -7.79
N PRO A 41 7.45 19.77 -9.09
CA PRO A 41 7.61 18.42 -9.61
C PRO A 41 8.86 17.68 -9.12
N LYS A 42 9.94 18.39 -8.72
CA LYS A 42 11.17 17.76 -8.21
C LYS A 42 10.98 17.14 -6.82
N THR A 43 10.00 17.61 -6.04
CA THR A 43 9.78 17.17 -4.65
C THR A 43 8.86 15.96 -4.49
N ARG A 44 8.28 15.48 -5.61
CA ARG A 44 7.32 14.37 -5.64
C ARG A 44 7.84 13.04 -5.09
N GLY A 45 9.17 12.85 -5.07
CA GLY A 45 9.80 11.58 -4.72
C GLY A 45 9.46 11.08 -3.30
N LYS A 46 9.28 11.99 -2.34
CA LYS A 46 8.99 11.61 -0.94
C LYS A 46 7.61 10.96 -0.80
N GLY A 47 6.57 11.60 -1.33
CA GLY A 47 5.20 11.03 -1.32
C GLY A 47 5.10 9.73 -2.13
N PHE A 48 5.89 9.63 -3.21
CA PHE A 48 6.00 8.38 -3.98
C PHE A 48 6.58 7.25 -3.14
N LEU A 49 7.69 7.49 -2.44
CA LEU A 49 8.36 6.50 -1.61
C LEU A 49 7.45 5.99 -0.50
N VAL A 50 6.74 6.88 0.21
CA VAL A 50 5.76 6.49 1.25
C VAL A 50 4.69 5.58 0.67
N SER A 51 4.13 5.95 -0.49
CA SER A 51 3.12 5.13 -1.17
C SER A 51 3.69 3.78 -1.59
N MET A 52 4.95 3.74 -2.05
CA MET A 52 5.57 2.50 -2.52
C MET A 52 5.88 1.55 -1.35
N LEU A 53 6.37 2.06 -0.22
CA LEU A 53 6.62 1.26 0.98
C LEU A 53 5.33 0.67 1.53
N ALA A 54 4.25 1.46 1.62
CA ALA A 54 2.94 0.95 2.04
C ALA A 54 2.41 -0.12 1.08
N PHE A 55 2.56 0.07 -0.23
CA PHE A 55 2.19 -0.94 -1.22
C PHE A 55 3.02 -2.22 -1.09
N GLY A 56 4.34 -2.10 -0.89
CA GLY A 56 5.24 -3.24 -0.69
C GLY A 56 4.88 -4.04 0.57
N ALA A 57 4.55 -3.36 1.67
CA ALA A 57 4.08 -4.00 2.89
C ALA A 57 2.78 -4.80 2.68
N LEU A 58 1.81 -4.23 1.96
CA LEU A 58 0.58 -4.94 1.59
C LEU A 58 0.86 -6.12 0.65
N ALA A 59 1.78 -5.97 -0.31
CA ALA A 59 2.12 -7.05 -1.25
C ALA A 59 2.79 -8.23 -0.55
N LEU A 60 3.79 -7.96 0.30
CA LEU A 60 4.51 -9.00 1.04
C LEU A 60 3.61 -9.67 2.07
N GLY A 61 2.80 -8.90 2.82
CA GLY A 61 1.87 -9.48 3.78
C GLY A 61 0.74 -10.26 3.11
N GLY A 62 0.23 -9.78 1.97
CA GLY A 62 -0.79 -10.51 1.19
C GLY A 62 -0.24 -11.82 0.64
N ALA A 63 0.97 -11.81 0.07
CA ALA A 63 1.64 -13.02 -0.40
C ALA A 63 1.87 -14.03 0.74
N TRP A 64 2.33 -13.55 1.91
CA TRP A 64 2.49 -14.39 3.09
C TRP A 64 1.17 -14.99 3.57
N GLY A 65 0.10 -14.20 3.64
CA GLY A 65 -1.23 -14.67 4.02
C GLY A 65 -1.73 -15.77 3.10
N VAL A 66 -1.57 -15.60 1.79
CA VAL A 66 -1.95 -16.60 0.79
C VAL A 66 -1.14 -17.88 0.96
N LEU A 67 0.19 -17.78 1.10
CA LEU A 67 1.06 -18.95 1.32
C LEU A 67 0.66 -19.71 2.58
N ARG A 68 0.39 -18.99 3.68
CA ARG A 68 -0.09 -19.59 4.93
C ARG A 68 -1.43 -20.31 4.73
N GLY A 69 -2.35 -19.74 3.96
CA GLY A 69 -3.66 -20.33 3.68
C GLY A 69 -3.62 -21.53 2.72
N LEU A 70 -2.54 -21.71 1.95
CA LEU A 70 -2.34 -22.88 1.08
C LEU A 70 -1.65 -24.04 1.79
N LEU A 71 -0.89 -23.76 2.85
CA LEU A 71 -0.11 -24.76 3.60
C LEU A 71 -0.87 -25.35 4.80
N VAL A 72 -2.06 -24.82 5.11
CA VAL A 72 -2.95 -25.24 6.20
C VAL A 72 -4.26 -25.70 5.59
#